data_AF-A0A9L0KLG1-F1
#
_entry.id   AF-A0A9L0KLG1-F1
#
_cell.length_a   1.000
_cell.length_b   1.000
_cell.length_c   1.000
_cell.angle_alpha   90.00
_cell.angle_beta   90.00
_cell.angle_gamma   90.00
#
_symmetry.space_group_name_H-M   'P 1'
#
loop_
_entity.id
_entity.type
_entity.pdbx_description
1 polymer ?
#
loop_
_entity_poly.entity_id
_entity_poly.type
_entity_poly.pdbx_seq_one_letter_code
_entity_poly.pdbx_strand_id
1 'polypeptide(L)'
;MDKHFLLVFSLFCFIAAVTPLRCVTCHLHTQTDRCRRGFGMCVAQEHERCMILKIFQDNVLQLSYMVCQKFCRDLTYHLNSRIYVHKCCDENYCNFQL
;
A
#
# COMPACT_ATOMS: atom_id res chain seq x y z
N MET A 1 -24.72 12.06 -38.45
CA MET A 1 -23.96 11.41 -37.37
C MET A 1 -23.71 12.46 -36.29
N ASP A 2 -24.46 12.32 -35.21
CA ASP A 2 -24.77 13.35 -34.25
C ASP A 2 -23.56 13.93 -33.50
N LYS A 3 -23.29 15.21 -33.75
CA LYS A 3 -22.32 16.05 -33.03
C LYS A 3 -22.58 16.07 -31.51
N HIS A 4 -23.82 15.84 -31.09
CA HIS A 4 -24.19 15.69 -29.68
C HIS A 4 -23.64 14.41 -29.04
N PHE A 5 -23.55 13.29 -29.78
CA PHE A 5 -22.99 12.04 -29.25
C PHE A 5 -21.49 12.15 -28.97
N LEU A 6 -20.75 12.86 -29.83
CA LEU A 6 -19.31 13.11 -29.64
C LEU A 6 -19.05 14.04 -28.45
N LEU A 7 -19.91 15.04 -28.22
CA LEU A 7 -19.82 15.94 -27.07
C LEU A 7 -20.11 15.21 -25.74
N VAL A 8 -21.13 14.35 -25.72
CA VAL A 8 -21.46 13.54 -24.53
C VAL A 8 -20.35 12.53 -24.21
N PHE A 9 -19.75 11.90 -25.22
CA PHE A 9 -18.62 10.98 -25.04
C PHE A 9 -17.37 11.71 -24.53
N SER A 10 -17.09 12.92 -25.02
CA SER A 10 -15.99 13.76 -24.55
C SER A 10 -16.14 14.15 -23.08
N LEU A 11 -17.36 14.49 -22.63
CA LEU A 11 -17.66 14.82 -21.23
C LEU A 11 -17.52 13.60 -20.28
N PHE A 12 -17.86 12.39 -20.74
CA PHE A 12 -17.75 11.17 -19.91
C PHE A 12 -16.30 10.70 -19.69
N CYS A 13 -15.38 10.97 -20.63
CA CYS A 13 -13.96 10.61 -20.47
C CYS A 13 -13.22 11.42 -19.39
N PHE A 14 -13.73 12.58 -18.98
CA PHE A 14 -13.06 13.45 -18.00
C PHE A 14 -13.41 13.15 -16.52
N ILE A 15 -14.37 12.26 -16.24
CA ILE A 15 -14.89 12.04 -14.87
C ILE A 15 -14.57 10.64 -14.34
N ALA A 16 -13.51 9.99 -14.83
CA ALA A 16 -12.86 8.95 -14.05
C ALA A 16 -12.08 9.64 -12.92
N ALA A 17 -12.80 10.12 -11.89
CA ALA A 17 -12.20 10.63 -10.68
C ALA A 17 -11.47 9.47 -10.00
N VAL A 18 -10.17 9.33 -10.26
CA VAL A 18 -9.32 8.38 -9.56
C VAL A 18 -9.30 8.81 -8.10
N THR A 19 -10.07 8.12 -7.26
CA THR A 19 -10.03 8.36 -5.83
C THR A 19 -8.62 8.03 -5.34
N PRO A 20 -7.94 8.95 -4.65
CA PRO A 20 -6.56 8.73 -4.25
C PRO A 20 -6.50 7.60 -3.21
N LEU A 21 -5.62 6.62 -3.45
CA LEU A 21 -5.44 5.46 -2.59
C LEU A 21 -4.87 5.86 -1.23
N ARG A 22 -5.51 5.43 -0.14
CA ARG A 22 -5.10 5.73 1.24
C ARG A 22 -4.54 4.48 1.89
N CYS A 23 -3.41 4.59 2.56
CA CYS A 23 -2.75 3.47 3.24
C CYS A 23 -2.52 3.78 4.71
N VAL A 24 -2.48 2.76 5.56
CA VAL A 24 -2.04 2.92 6.94
C VAL A 24 -0.52 3.10 6.95
N THR A 25 -0.02 4.04 7.75
CA THR A 25 1.41 4.14 8.04
C THR A 25 1.71 3.58 9.41
N CYS A 26 2.78 2.80 9.49
CA CYS A 26 3.40 2.41 10.75
C CYS A 26 4.86 2.05 10.51
N HIS A 27 5.77 2.73 11.18
CA HIS A 27 7.20 2.53 11.00
C HIS A 27 7.77 1.51 11.99
N LEU A 28 7.03 1.15 13.03
CA LEU A 28 7.50 0.15 13.97
C LEU A 28 6.29 -0.50 14.64
N HIS A 29 5.90 -1.66 14.14
CA HIS A 29 4.89 -2.51 14.75
C HIS A 29 5.56 -3.82 15.20
N THR A 30 5.36 -4.20 16.46
CA THR A 30 5.89 -5.41 17.09
C THR A 30 4.74 -6.33 17.49
N GLN A 31 5.00 -7.61 17.72
CA GLN A 31 3.93 -8.59 18.02
C GLN A 31 3.05 -8.22 19.22
N THR A 32 3.63 -7.53 20.21
CA THR A 32 2.99 -7.21 21.50
C THR A 32 2.39 -5.81 21.57
N ASP A 33 2.67 -4.92 20.62
CA ASP A 33 2.30 -3.51 20.74
C ASP A 33 1.49 -3.00 19.55
N ARG A 34 0.64 -2.02 19.85
CA ARG A 34 0.14 -1.10 18.82
C ARG A 34 1.33 -0.41 18.16
N CYS A 35 1.14 0.05 16.91
CA CYS A 35 2.13 0.83 16.17
C CYS A 35 2.87 1.84 17.07
N ARG A 36 4.16 1.58 17.32
CA ARG A 36 4.98 2.36 18.26
C ARG A 36 5.45 3.69 17.66
N ARG A 37 5.60 3.76 16.33
CA ARG A 37 6.10 4.95 15.64
C ARG A 37 5.46 5.13 14.28
N GLY A 38 5.17 6.38 13.92
CA GLY A 38 4.71 6.74 12.57
C GLY A 38 3.29 6.24 12.27
N PHE A 39 2.47 6.05 13.29
CA PHE A 39 1.06 5.70 13.12
C PHE A 39 0.33 6.85 12.43
N GLY A 40 -0.38 6.53 11.36
CA GLY A 40 -1.12 7.53 10.61
C GLY A 40 -1.64 6.97 9.28
N MET A 41 -1.77 7.87 8.32
CA MET A 41 -2.22 7.57 6.97
C MET A 41 -1.34 8.32 5.97
N CYS A 42 -1.05 7.67 4.85
CA CYS A 42 -0.52 8.33 3.66
C CYS A 42 -1.52 8.21 2.52
N VAL A 43 -1.47 9.20 1.62
CA VAL A 43 -2.15 9.18 0.34
C VAL A 43 -1.10 8.81 -0.71
N ALA A 44 -1.31 7.69 -1.39
CA ALA A 44 -0.37 7.19 -2.38
C ALA A 44 -0.27 8.16 -3.56
N GLN A 45 0.96 8.52 -3.90
CA GLN A 45 1.29 9.32 -5.07
C GLN A 45 1.37 8.45 -6.33
N GLU A 46 1.74 9.06 -7.46
CA GLU A 46 1.97 8.34 -8.70
C GLU A 46 2.99 7.21 -8.50
N HIS A 47 2.64 6.00 -8.97
CA HIS A 47 3.44 4.77 -8.81
C HIS A 47 3.62 4.27 -7.37
N GLU A 48 2.91 4.86 -6.40
CA GLU A 48 2.86 4.35 -5.04
C GLU A 48 1.70 3.39 -4.84
N ARG A 49 1.92 2.39 -4.00
CA ARG A 49 0.89 1.44 -3.56
C ARG A 49 1.01 1.24 -2.05
N CYS A 50 -0.04 0.73 -1.43
CA CYS A 50 0.06 0.35 -0.02
C CYS A 50 1.00 -0.86 0.12
N MET A 51 1.93 -0.77 1.05
CA MET A 51 2.91 -1.82 1.32
C MET A 51 2.88 -2.23 2.78
N ILE A 52 3.08 -3.52 3.03
CA ILE A 52 3.49 -4.07 4.32
C ILE A 52 4.78 -4.88 4.15
N LEU A 53 5.73 -4.63 5.05
CA LEU A 53 6.94 -5.43 5.21
C LEU A 53 6.85 -6.15 6.56
N LYS A 54 6.96 -7.48 6.55
CA LYS A 54 7.07 -8.31 7.76
C LYS A 54 8.46 -8.94 7.83
N ILE A 55 9.13 -8.80 8.96
CA ILE A 55 10.44 -9.42 9.20
C ILE A 55 10.27 -10.52 10.25
N PHE A 56 10.60 -11.73 9.86
CA PHE A 56 10.57 -12.91 10.72
C PHE A 56 11.98 -13.35 11.07
N GLN A 57 12.14 -13.85 12.29
CA GLN A 57 13.32 -14.57 12.75
C GLN A 57 12.82 -15.81 13.49
N ASP A 58 13.33 -16.99 13.13
CA ASP A 58 12.89 -18.27 13.68
C ASP A 58 11.35 -18.46 13.61
N ASN A 59 10.76 -18.06 12.48
CA ASN A 59 9.30 -18.02 12.23
C ASN A 59 8.48 -17.10 13.15
N VAL A 60 9.12 -16.31 14.01
CA VAL A 60 8.46 -15.31 14.87
C VAL A 60 8.53 -13.94 14.20
N LEU A 61 7.38 -13.27 14.09
CA LEU A 61 7.32 -11.89 13.60
C LEU A 61 8.05 -10.98 14.59
N GLN A 62 9.17 -10.43 14.15
CA GLN A 62 9.96 -9.49 14.95
C GLN A 62 9.37 -8.09 14.84
N LEU A 63 9.11 -7.67 13.61
CA LEU A 63 8.62 -6.33 13.33
C LEU A 63 7.93 -6.24 11.97
N SER A 64 7.07 -5.24 11.83
CA SER A 64 6.46 -4.89 10.55
C SER A 64 6.43 -3.38 10.29
N TYR A 65 6.52 -3.02 9.01
CA TYR A 65 6.38 -1.66 8.49
C TYR A 65 5.18 -1.58 7.55
N MET A 66 4.47 -0.46 7.58
CA MET A 66 3.37 -0.13 6.69
C MET A 66 3.59 1.27 6.13
N VAL A 67 3.62 1.44 4.81
CA VAL A 67 3.88 2.73 4.14
C VAL A 67 3.23 2.77 2.75
N CYS A 68 3.18 3.96 2.15
CA CYS A 68 3.02 4.14 0.71
C CYS A 68 4.39 3.92 0.06
N GLN A 69 4.49 2.94 -0.84
CA GLN A 69 5.77 2.51 -1.42
C GLN A 69 5.77 2.72 -2.93
N LYS A 70 6.78 3.46 -3.42
CA LYS A 70 7.06 3.55 -4.86
C LYS A 70 7.53 2.21 -5.40
N PHE A 71 7.03 1.87 -6.59
CA PHE A 71 7.42 0.64 -7.31
C PHE A 71 7.24 -0.63 -6.47
N CYS A 72 6.15 -0.69 -5.68
CA CYS A 72 5.87 -1.82 -4.80
C CYS A 72 5.73 -3.12 -5.60
N ARG A 73 6.44 -4.17 -5.16
CA ARG A 73 6.31 -5.54 -5.67
C ARG A 73 6.29 -6.55 -4.53
N ASP A 74 5.50 -7.60 -4.72
CA ASP A 74 5.52 -8.76 -3.84
C ASP A 74 6.87 -9.46 -3.94
N LEU A 75 7.53 -9.63 -2.81
CA LEU A 75 8.86 -10.25 -2.72
C LEU A 75 8.99 -10.95 -1.38
N THR A 76 9.66 -12.11 -1.38
CA THR A 76 10.15 -12.73 -0.16
C THR A 76 11.63 -13.01 -0.33
N TYR A 77 12.44 -12.59 0.64
CA TYR A 77 13.89 -12.82 0.59
C TYR A 77 14.46 -13.12 1.98
N HIS A 78 15.61 -13.77 1.99
CA HIS A 78 16.31 -14.20 3.20
C HIS A 78 17.62 -13.42 3.34
N LEU A 79 17.85 -12.82 4.51
CA LEU A 79 19.07 -12.07 4.79
C LEU A 79 19.38 -12.16 6.30
N ASN A 80 20.62 -12.46 6.67
CA ASN A 80 21.09 -12.50 8.07
C ASN A 80 20.18 -13.31 9.00
N SER A 81 19.82 -14.53 8.61
CA SER A 81 18.90 -15.42 9.35
C SER A 81 17.48 -14.87 9.57
N ARG A 82 17.07 -13.88 8.76
CA ARG A 82 15.73 -13.30 8.77
C ARG A 82 15.03 -13.50 7.44
N ILE A 83 13.71 -13.60 7.50
CA ILE A 83 12.83 -13.67 6.33
C ILE A 83 12.10 -12.33 6.21
N TYR A 84 12.22 -11.70 5.06
CA TYR A 84 11.57 -10.44 4.74
C TYR A 84 10.45 -10.71 3.75
N VAL A 85 9.22 -10.38 4.13
CA VAL A 85 8.03 -10.56 3.31
C VAL A 85 7.46 -9.19 2.97
N HIS A 86 7.58 -8.79 1.70
CA HIS A 86 6.97 -7.59 1.13
C HIS A 86 5.65 -7.96 0.44
N LYS A 87 4.58 -7.26 0.80
CA LYS A 87 3.28 -7.38 0.16
C LYS A 87 2.71 -6.02 -0.22
N CYS A 88 2.12 -5.96 -1.41
CA CYS A 88 1.55 -4.76 -2.01
C CYS A 88 0.05 -4.92 -2.27
N CYS A 89 -0.72 -3.85 -2.13
CA CYS A 89 -2.15 -3.87 -2.38
C CYS A 89 -2.68 -2.48 -2.81
N ASP A 90 -3.84 -2.47 -3.47
CA ASP A 90 -4.41 -1.30 -4.17
C ASP A 90 -5.80 -0.88 -3.66
N GLU A 91 -6.14 -1.29 -2.44
CA GLU A 91 -7.40 -0.91 -1.79
C GLU A 91 -7.13 -0.03 -0.58
N ASN A 92 -8.09 0.84 -0.24
CA ASN A 92 -7.91 1.74 0.90
C ASN A 92 -7.66 0.95 2.19
N TYR A 93 -6.56 1.27 2.88
CA TYR A 93 -6.13 0.69 4.15
C TYR A 93 -5.81 -0.82 4.11
N CYS A 94 -5.66 -1.40 2.93
CA CYS A 94 -5.45 -2.84 2.74
C CYS A 94 -4.22 -3.39 3.46
N ASN A 95 -3.16 -2.58 3.60
CA ASN A 95 -1.91 -3.00 4.22
C ASN A 95 -2.02 -3.25 5.74
N PHE A 96 -3.15 -2.92 6.36
CA PHE A 96 -3.43 -3.24 7.77
C PHE A 96 -4.02 -4.65 7.98
N GLN A 97 -4.58 -5.25 6.94
CA GLN A 97 -5.26 -6.55 7.00
C GLN A 97 -4.38 -7.73 6.55
N LEU A 98 -3.22 -7.45 5.96
CA LEU A 98 -2.27 -8.41 5.40
C LEU A 98 -1.32 -8.98 6.46
#